data_AF-A0A4P1LXE0-F1
#
_entry.id   AF-A0A4P1LXE0-F1
#
_cell.length_a   1.000
_cell.length_b   1.000
_cell.length_c   1.000
_cell.angle_alpha   90.00
_cell.angle_beta   90.00
_cell.angle_gamma   90.00
#
_symmetry.space_group_name_H-M   'P 1'
#
loop_
_entity.id
_entity.type
_entity.pdbx_description
1 polymer ?
#
loop_
_entity_poly.entity_id
_entity_poly.type
_entity_poly.pdbx_seq_one_letter_code
_entity_poly.pdbx_strand_id
1 'polypeptide(L)'
;MGKIEEGKLVIWINGDKGYNGLAEVGKKFEKDTGIKVTVEHPDKLEEKFPQVAATGDGPDIIFWAHDRFGGYAQSGLLAEITPDKAFQDKLYPFTWDAVRYNGKLIAYPIAVEALSLIYNKDLLPNPPKTWEEIPALDKELKAKGKSALMFNLQEPYFTWPLIAADGGYAFKYENGKYDIKDVGVDNAGAKAGLTFLVDLIKNKHMNADTDYSIAEAAFNKGETAMTINGPWAWSNIDTSKVNYGVTVLPTFKGQPSKPFVGVLSAGINAASPNKELAKEFLENYLLTDEGLEAVNKDKPLGAVALKSYEEELAKDPRIAATMENAQKGEIMPNIPQMSAFWYAVRTAVINAASGRQTVDEALKDAQTNAAAHMLESKLIQHIATQYLDGDHDGLNAQTPLFELNVVDSASIFDLVDFLRQESHVAIGMHEIHPANFASVQAMVALVQRLQAQVAAGGVALEHHHHHH
;
A
#
# COMPACT_ATOMS: atom_id res chain seq x y z
N MET A 1 17.48 -8.86 -15.50
CA MET A 1 16.35 -9.81 -15.54
C MET A 1 16.16 -10.21 -16.98
N GLY A 2 16.01 -11.51 -17.25
CA GLY A 2 15.84 -12.04 -18.61
C GLY A 2 14.38 -12.31 -18.92
N LYS A 3 14.09 -12.65 -20.18
CA LYS A 3 12.78 -13.11 -20.64
C LYS A 3 12.26 -14.28 -19.80
N ILE A 4 10.94 -14.32 -19.62
CA ILE A 4 10.27 -15.43 -18.92
C ILE A 4 10.55 -16.73 -19.70
N GLU A 5 11.06 -17.74 -18.98
CA GLU A 5 11.45 -19.03 -19.56
C GLU A 5 10.27 -20.01 -19.46
N GLU A 6 9.90 -20.66 -20.57
CA GLU A 6 8.90 -21.73 -20.58
C GLU A 6 9.43 -22.97 -19.85
N GLY A 7 8.58 -23.62 -19.05
CA GLY A 7 8.94 -24.82 -18.28
C GLY A 7 9.71 -24.55 -16.98
N LYS A 8 9.62 -23.32 -16.45
CA LYS A 8 10.23 -22.86 -15.19
C LYS A 8 9.30 -21.85 -14.53
N LEU A 9 9.30 -21.78 -13.20
CA LEU A 9 8.61 -20.74 -12.45
C LEU A 9 9.61 -19.82 -11.74
N VAL A 10 9.49 -18.52 -11.96
CA VAL A 10 10.16 -17.48 -11.16
C VAL A 10 9.11 -16.79 -10.29
N ILE A 11 9.37 -16.74 -8.99
CA ILE A 11 8.47 -16.16 -7.99
C ILE A 11 9.15 -14.97 -7.33
N TRP A 12 8.48 -13.83 -7.28
CA TRP A 12 8.90 -12.68 -6.47
C TRP A 12 8.05 -12.55 -5.22
N ILE A 13 8.70 -12.39 -4.08
CA ILE A 13 8.07 -12.14 -2.78
C ILE A 13 8.94 -11.17 -1.96
N ASN A 14 8.34 -10.37 -1.09
CA ASN A 14 9.11 -9.40 -0.30
C ASN A 14 10.11 -10.08 0.64
N GLY A 15 11.28 -9.46 0.85
CA GLY A 15 12.36 -10.02 1.68
C GLY A 15 12.02 -10.12 3.18
N ASP A 16 10.95 -9.45 3.61
CA ASP A 16 10.44 -9.56 4.97
C ASP A 16 9.52 -10.78 5.18
N LYS A 17 9.13 -11.52 4.14
CA LYS A 17 8.29 -12.73 4.22
C LYS A 17 9.12 -14.03 4.22
N GLY A 18 8.45 -15.16 4.41
CA GLY A 18 9.05 -16.50 4.51
C GLY A 18 9.51 -17.08 3.16
N TYR A 19 10.42 -16.38 2.46
CA TYR A 19 10.87 -16.78 1.13
C TYR A 19 11.69 -18.08 1.11
N ASN A 20 12.35 -18.46 2.21
CA ASN A 20 13.03 -19.76 2.29
C ASN A 20 12.00 -20.88 2.44
N GLY A 21 10.97 -20.68 3.26
CA GLY A 21 9.85 -21.60 3.37
C GLY A 21 9.14 -21.79 2.02
N LEU A 22 8.93 -20.71 1.27
CA LEU A 22 8.36 -20.76 -0.07
C LEU A 22 9.27 -21.51 -1.06
N ALA A 23 10.59 -21.37 -0.93
CA ALA A 23 11.54 -22.13 -1.73
C ALA A 23 11.50 -23.64 -1.43
N GLU A 24 11.20 -24.06 -0.18
CA GLU A 24 10.98 -25.48 0.14
C GLU A 24 9.72 -26.04 -0.54
N VAL A 25 8.64 -25.26 -0.60
CA VAL A 25 7.45 -25.63 -1.40
C VAL A 25 7.83 -25.77 -2.88
N GLY A 26 8.63 -24.84 -3.40
CA GLY A 26 9.19 -24.90 -4.76
C GLY A 26 10.03 -26.15 -5.02
N LYS A 27 10.88 -26.56 -4.08
CA LYS A 27 11.69 -27.80 -4.19
C LYS A 27 10.82 -29.04 -4.21
N LYS A 28 9.74 -29.07 -3.42
CA LYS A 28 8.76 -30.17 -3.47
C LYS A 28 8.08 -30.22 -4.84
N PHE A 29 7.65 -29.07 -5.37
CA PHE A 29 7.07 -28.99 -6.71
C PHE A 29 8.04 -29.48 -7.80
N GLU A 30 9.30 -29.07 -7.75
CA GLU A 30 10.34 -29.51 -8.69
C GLU A 30 10.57 -31.02 -8.60
N LYS A 31 10.59 -31.59 -7.40
CA LYS A 31 10.75 -33.04 -7.22
C LYS A 31 9.58 -33.83 -7.80
N ASP A 32 8.35 -33.32 -7.65
CA ASP A 32 7.13 -34.03 -8.04
C ASP A 32 6.83 -33.87 -9.54
N THR A 33 7.25 -32.76 -10.17
CA THR A 33 6.88 -32.41 -11.56
C THR A 33 8.07 -32.31 -12.53
N GLY A 34 9.29 -32.15 -12.02
CA GLY A 34 10.47 -31.82 -12.81
C GLY A 34 10.61 -30.34 -13.19
N ILE A 35 9.66 -29.48 -12.79
CA ILE A 35 9.66 -28.05 -13.11
C ILE A 35 10.41 -27.27 -12.03
N LYS A 36 11.48 -26.58 -12.43
CA LYS A 36 12.28 -25.77 -11.51
C LYS A 36 11.52 -24.53 -11.05
N VAL A 37 11.54 -24.27 -9.74
CA VAL A 37 11.00 -23.06 -9.11
C VAL A 37 12.15 -22.24 -8.51
N THR A 38 12.27 -20.97 -8.90
CA THR A 38 13.22 -20.02 -8.31
C THR A 38 12.43 -18.94 -7.57
N VAL A 39 12.68 -18.79 -6.27
CA VAL A 39 12.11 -17.71 -5.44
C VAL A 39 13.15 -16.60 -5.29
N GLU A 40 12.77 -15.37 -5.59
CA GLU A 40 13.60 -14.17 -5.47
C GLU A 40 12.88 -13.11 -4.63
N HIS A 41 13.65 -12.20 -4.04
CA HIS A 41 13.13 -11.08 -3.25
C HIS A 41 13.77 -9.73 -3.65
N PRO A 42 13.53 -9.24 -4.89
CA PRO A 42 14.13 -7.99 -5.33
C PRO A 42 13.74 -6.82 -4.42
N ASP A 43 14.68 -5.92 -4.12
CA ASP A 43 14.34 -4.67 -3.43
C ASP A 43 13.30 -3.89 -4.23
N LYS A 44 12.30 -3.33 -3.54
CA LYS A 44 11.22 -2.55 -4.17
C LYS A 44 10.53 -3.28 -5.33
N LEU A 45 10.30 -4.59 -5.18
CA LEU A 45 9.68 -5.42 -6.22
C LEU A 45 8.32 -4.89 -6.67
N GLU A 46 7.59 -4.18 -5.81
CA GLU A 46 6.29 -3.56 -6.10
C GLU A 46 6.39 -2.38 -7.09
N GLU A 47 7.54 -1.72 -7.14
CA GLU A 47 7.83 -0.68 -8.13
C GLU A 47 8.44 -1.27 -9.41
N LYS A 48 9.25 -2.34 -9.27
CA LYS A 48 9.92 -3.01 -10.40
C LYS A 48 8.99 -3.87 -11.24
N PHE A 49 8.07 -4.60 -10.61
CA PHE A 49 7.15 -5.52 -11.29
C PHE A 49 6.43 -4.85 -12.47
N PRO A 50 5.72 -3.70 -12.29
CA PRO A 50 5.00 -3.11 -13.42
C PRO A 50 5.90 -2.63 -14.56
N GLN A 51 7.16 -2.27 -14.25
CA GLN A 51 8.11 -1.83 -15.27
C GLN A 51 8.56 -2.98 -16.17
N VAL A 52 8.87 -4.15 -15.59
CA VAL A 52 9.37 -5.30 -16.36
C VAL A 52 8.23 -6.13 -16.96
N ALA A 53 7.08 -6.20 -16.29
CA ALA A 53 5.92 -6.94 -16.78
C ALA A 53 5.34 -6.30 -18.05
N ALA A 54 5.35 -4.97 -18.14
CA ALA A 54 4.90 -4.24 -19.32
C ALA A 54 5.72 -4.56 -20.59
N THR A 55 6.97 -5.00 -20.44
CA THR A 55 7.82 -5.40 -21.58
C THR A 55 7.81 -6.91 -21.84
N GLY A 56 6.91 -7.66 -21.18
CA GLY A 56 6.81 -9.11 -21.30
C GLY A 56 7.87 -9.90 -20.52
N ASP A 57 8.60 -9.24 -19.62
CA ASP A 57 9.60 -9.84 -18.74
C ASP A 57 9.06 -9.95 -17.29
N GLY A 58 9.91 -10.32 -16.33
CA GLY A 58 9.57 -10.37 -14.90
C GLY A 58 9.31 -11.78 -14.37
N PRO A 59 8.72 -11.91 -13.17
CA PRO A 59 8.40 -13.20 -12.59
C PRO A 59 7.13 -13.80 -13.21
N ASP A 60 6.95 -15.11 -13.09
CA ASP A 60 5.68 -15.79 -13.37
C ASP A 60 4.65 -15.47 -12.29
N ILE A 61 5.08 -15.44 -11.03
CA ILE A 61 4.23 -15.19 -9.86
C ILE A 61 4.79 -14.02 -9.04
N ILE A 62 3.91 -13.08 -8.69
CA ILE A 62 4.23 -11.94 -7.83
C ILE A 62 3.42 -12.01 -6.53
N PHE A 63 4.10 -11.93 -5.40
CA PHE A 63 3.49 -11.83 -4.07
C PHE A 63 3.58 -10.41 -3.56
N TRP A 64 2.43 -9.82 -3.25
CA TRP A 64 2.34 -8.54 -2.55
C TRP A 64 1.00 -8.41 -1.83
N ALA A 65 0.83 -7.37 -1.03
CA ALA A 65 -0.48 -7.02 -0.53
C ALA A 65 -1.42 -6.61 -1.69
N HIS A 66 -2.70 -6.96 -1.59
CA HIS A 66 -3.70 -6.75 -2.64
C HIS A 66 -3.91 -5.29 -3.08
N ASP A 67 -3.47 -4.30 -2.30
CA ASP A 67 -3.66 -2.88 -2.59
C ASP A 67 -2.98 -2.43 -3.89
N ARG A 68 -1.85 -3.06 -4.23
CA ARG A 68 -1.14 -2.79 -5.49
C ARG A 68 -1.75 -3.51 -6.70
N PHE A 69 -2.48 -4.59 -6.47
CA PHE A 69 -2.93 -5.49 -7.53
C PHE A 69 -3.95 -4.85 -8.45
N GLY A 70 -4.80 -3.94 -7.98
CA GLY A 70 -5.73 -3.25 -8.87
C GLY A 70 -5.04 -2.34 -9.88
N GLY A 71 -3.94 -1.68 -9.50
CA GLY A 71 -3.11 -0.93 -10.44
C GLY A 71 -2.47 -1.84 -11.49
N TYR A 72 -1.93 -2.99 -11.06
CA TYR A 72 -1.37 -3.97 -11.99
C TYR A 72 -2.42 -4.56 -12.94
N ALA A 73 -3.62 -4.87 -12.43
CA ALA A 73 -4.72 -5.36 -13.24
C ALA A 73 -5.29 -4.29 -14.19
N GLN A 74 -5.33 -3.02 -13.76
CA GLN A 74 -5.71 -1.91 -14.64
C GLN A 74 -4.76 -1.81 -15.84
N SER A 75 -3.46 -1.99 -15.61
CA SER A 75 -2.44 -2.01 -16.65
C SER A 75 -2.33 -3.34 -17.40
N GLY A 76 -3.26 -4.28 -17.20
CA GLY A 76 -3.27 -5.57 -17.92
C GLY A 76 -2.12 -6.53 -17.56
N LEU A 77 -1.42 -6.30 -16.44
CA LEU A 77 -0.20 -7.03 -16.08
C LEU A 77 -0.48 -8.34 -15.33
N LEU A 78 -1.71 -8.56 -14.90
CA LEU A 78 -2.13 -9.76 -14.17
C LEU A 78 -3.13 -10.56 -15.00
N ALA A 79 -2.91 -11.87 -15.05
CA ALA A 79 -3.87 -12.79 -15.63
C ALA A 79 -5.12 -12.91 -14.74
N GLU A 80 -6.29 -13.05 -15.36
CA GLU A 80 -7.49 -13.48 -14.66
C GLU A 80 -7.31 -14.94 -14.22
N ILE A 81 -7.58 -15.22 -12.94
CA ILE A 81 -7.52 -16.57 -12.39
C ILE A 81 -8.91 -17.21 -12.38
N THR A 82 -8.95 -18.53 -12.57
CA THR A 82 -10.21 -19.29 -12.66
C THR A 82 -10.20 -20.51 -11.73
N PRO A 83 -10.03 -20.32 -10.41
CA PRO A 83 -10.19 -21.41 -9.46
C PRO A 83 -11.65 -21.88 -9.48
N ASP A 84 -11.86 -23.20 -9.42
CA ASP A 84 -13.21 -23.74 -9.34
C ASP A 84 -13.89 -23.38 -8.01
N LYS A 85 -15.20 -23.60 -7.92
CA LYS A 85 -15.96 -23.24 -6.73
C LYS A 85 -15.52 -24.04 -5.49
N ALA A 86 -15.13 -25.31 -5.68
CA ALA A 86 -14.69 -26.16 -4.59
C ALA A 86 -13.36 -25.64 -3.98
N PHE A 87 -12.44 -25.14 -4.82
CA PHE A 87 -11.24 -24.47 -4.39
C PHE A 87 -11.55 -23.15 -3.67
N GLN A 88 -12.39 -22.29 -4.26
CA GLN A 88 -12.76 -21.03 -3.65
C GLN A 88 -13.37 -21.20 -2.25
N ASP A 89 -14.17 -22.26 -2.06
CA ASP A 89 -14.82 -22.57 -0.79
C ASP A 89 -13.84 -23.04 0.30
N LYS A 90 -12.60 -23.43 -0.03
CA LYS A 90 -11.53 -23.69 0.95
C LYS A 90 -11.03 -22.41 1.63
N LEU A 91 -11.18 -21.26 0.97
CA LEU A 91 -10.72 -19.96 1.48
C LEU A 91 -11.90 -19.14 2.05
N TYR A 92 -11.59 -18.17 2.91
CA TYR A 92 -12.61 -17.25 3.44
C TYR A 92 -13.18 -16.34 2.32
N PRO A 93 -14.51 -16.13 2.23
CA PRO A 93 -15.09 -15.33 1.14
C PRO A 93 -14.56 -13.89 1.03
N PHE A 94 -14.36 -13.21 2.16
CA PHE A 94 -13.91 -11.81 2.15
C PHE A 94 -12.49 -11.64 1.59
N THR A 95 -11.64 -12.67 1.64
CA THR A 95 -10.29 -12.60 1.06
C THR A 95 -10.35 -12.61 -0.46
N TRP A 96 -11.38 -13.22 -1.05
CA TRP A 96 -11.63 -13.16 -2.50
C TRP A 96 -12.09 -11.77 -2.95
N ASP A 97 -12.79 -11.02 -2.09
CA ASP A 97 -13.21 -9.66 -2.42
C ASP A 97 -12.01 -8.70 -2.52
N ALA A 98 -10.97 -8.91 -1.69
CA ALA A 98 -9.73 -8.15 -1.74
C ALA A 98 -8.97 -8.29 -3.08
N VAL A 99 -9.03 -9.47 -3.71
CA VAL A 99 -8.37 -9.78 -4.99
C VAL A 99 -9.31 -9.70 -6.19
N ARG A 100 -10.50 -9.07 -6.02
CA ARG A 100 -11.44 -8.83 -7.11
C ARG A 100 -11.26 -7.43 -7.67
N TYR A 101 -11.00 -7.35 -8.97
CA TYR A 101 -10.92 -6.08 -9.70
C TYR A 101 -11.85 -6.12 -10.91
N ASN A 102 -12.74 -5.14 -11.05
CA ASN A 102 -13.76 -5.07 -12.11
C ASN A 102 -14.54 -6.39 -12.32
N GLY A 103 -14.88 -7.07 -11.22
CA GLY A 103 -15.63 -8.33 -11.24
C GLY A 103 -14.80 -9.59 -11.49
N LYS A 104 -13.51 -9.47 -11.82
CA LYS A 104 -12.60 -10.57 -12.11
C LYS A 104 -11.69 -10.86 -10.92
N LEU A 105 -11.36 -12.14 -10.71
CA LEU A 105 -10.32 -12.53 -9.74
C LEU A 105 -8.96 -12.39 -10.41
N ILE A 106 -8.06 -11.63 -9.80
CA ILE A 106 -6.74 -11.28 -10.39
C ILE A 106 -5.55 -11.86 -9.58
N ALA A 107 -5.83 -12.53 -8.46
CA ALA A 107 -4.82 -13.13 -7.60
C ALA A 107 -5.42 -14.16 -6.65
N TYR A 108 -4.55 -15.05 -6.13
CA TYR A 108 -4.89 -15.99 -5.07
C TYR A 108 -4.62 -15.35 -3.69
N PRO A 109 -5.61 -15.25 -2.79
CA PRO A 109 -5.40 -14.79 -1.42
C PRO A 109 -4.59 -15.81 -0.61
N ILE A 110 -3.60 -15.35 0.14
CA ILE A 110 -2.67 -16.20 0.91
C ILE A 110 -2.91 -16.01 2.41
N ALA A 111 -2.75 -14.79 2.90
CA ALA A 111 -2.84 -14.47 4.31
C ALA A 111 -3.37 -13.05 4.55
N VAL A 112 -3.99 -12.86 5.70
CA VAL A 112 -4.50 -11.61 6.23
C VAL A 112 -3.52 -11.09 7.28
N GLU A 113 -3.06 -9.87 7.05
CA GLU A 113 -2.02 -9.21 7.83
C GLU A 113 -2.55 -7.89 8.40
N ALA A 114 -2.33 -7.68 9.69
CA ALA A 114 -2.58 -6.41 10.34
C ALA A 114 -1.50 -6.15 11.40
N LEU A 115 -1.12 -4.88 11.54
CA LEU A 115 -0.18 -4.46 12.57
C LEU A 115 -0.76 -4.69 13.97
N SER A 116 0.12 -5.01 14.91
CA SER A 116 -0.22 -5.19 16.32
C SER A 116 0.82 -4.51 17.21
N LEU A 117 0.46 -4.26 18.47
CA LEU A 117 1.43 -3.82 19.48
C LEU A 117 2.18 -5.05 19.98
N ILE A 118 3.51 -5.01 19.86
CA ILE A 118 4.41 -6.03 20.38
C ILE A 118 5.12 -5.42 21.60
N TYR A 119 5.11 -6.11 22.72
CA TYR A 119 5.66 -5.60 23.98
C TYR A 119 6.55 -6.63 24.67
N ASN A 120 7.62 -6.16 25.31
CA ASN A 120 8.50 -6.97 26.13
C ASN A 120 7.91 -7.11 27.53
N LYS A 121 7.49 -8.33 27.91
CA LYS A 121 6.80 -8.63 29.17
C LYS A 121 7.68 -8.43 30.40
N ASP A 122 9.00 -8.52 30.25
CA ASP A 122 9.94 -8.34 31.36
C ASP A 122 10.15 -6.85 31.67
N LEU A 123 10.12 -6.00 30.63
CA LEU A 123 10.20 -4.54 30.78
C LEU A 123 8.85 -3.90 31.10
N LEU A 124 7.76 -4.46 30.56
CA LEU A 124 6.43 -3.90 30.60
C LEU A 124 5.37 -5.02 30.69
N PRO A 125 5.06 -5.52 31.90
CA PRO A 125 4.07 -6.58 32.08
C PRO A 125 2.66 -6.18 31.64
N ASN A 126 2.32 -4.89 31.76
CA ASN A 126 1.03 -4.31 31.41
C ASN A 126 1.24 -3.24 30.32
N PRO A 127 1.07 -3.58 29.02
CA PRO A 127 1.21 -2.58 27.97
C PRO A 127 0.10 -1.51 28.07
N PRO A 128 0.41 -0.24 27.74
CA PRO A 128 -0.55 0.86 27.79
C PRO A 128 -1.74 0.59 26.87
N LYS A 129 -2.91 1.10 27.26
CA LYS A 129 -4.14 0.97 26.47
C LYS A 129 -4.35 2.18 25.57
N THR A 130 -3.71 3.31 25.86
CA THR A 130 -3.83 4.52 25.06
C THR A 130 -2.47 5.08 24.64
N TRP A 131 -2.47 5.78 23.51
CA TRP A 131 -1.28 6.47 22.99
C TRP A 131 -0.80 7.57 23.95
N GLU A 132 -1.74 8.22 24.66
CA GLU A 132 -1.48 9.31 25.61
C GLU A 132 -0.70 8.87 26.87
N GLU A 133 -0.66 7.58 27.18
CA GLU A 133 0.14 7.03 28.29
C GLU A 133 1.64 6.92 27.95
N ILE A 134 1.97 6.82 26.66
CA ILE A 134 3.34 6.54 26.17
C ILE A 134 4.36 7.62 26.60
N PRO A 135 4.09 8.93 26.55
CA PRO A 135 5.04 9.96 26.99
C PRO A 135 5.48 9.81 28.45
N ALA A 136 4.56 9.47 29.35
CA ALA A 136 4.86 9.27 30.77
C ALA A 136 5.66 7.98 30.97
N LEU A 137 5.22 6.89 30.33
CA LEU A 137 5.91 5.61 30.34
C LEU A 137 7.35 5.71 29.80
N ASP A 138 7.57 6.50 28.75
CA ASP A 138 8.90 6.71 28.17
C ASP A 138 9.82 7.43 29.16
N LYS A 139 9.34 8.44 29.88
CA LYS A 139 10.15 9.11 30.91
C LYS A 139 10.61 8.13 32.00
N GLU A 140 9.73 7.23 32.43
CA GLU A 140 10.06 6.20 33.43
C GLU A 140 11.09 5.19 32.91
N LEU A 141 10.96 4.76 31.66
CA LEU A 141 11.87 3.81 31.03
C LEU A 141 13.23 4.44 30.69
N LYS A 142 13.25 5.71 30.29
CA LYS A 142 14.49 6.47 30.01
C LYS A 142 15.36 6.59 31.27
N ALA A 143 14.76 6.72 32.45
CA ALA A 143 15.49 6.67 33.72
C ALA A 143 16.19 5.33 33.99
N LYS A 144 15.76 4.25 33.32
CA LYS A 144 16.36 2.91 33.36
C LYS A 144 17.24 2.60 32.13
N GLY A 145 17.53 3.60 31.31
CA GLY A 145 18.30 3.44 30.07
C GLY A 145 17.56 2.69 28.96
N LYS A 146 16.22 2.74 28.96
CA LYS A 146 15.34 2.12 27.96
C LYS A 146 14.43 3.16 27.29
N SER A 147 13.75 2.82 26.21
CA SER A 147 12.67 3.63 25.62
C SER A 147 11.32 2.91 25.71
N ALA A 148 10.22 3.65 25.62
CA ALA A 148 8.88 3.03 25.64
C ALA A 148 8.52 2.35 24.33
N LEU A 149 8.67 3.06 23.21
CA LEU A 149 8.18 2.63 21.90
C LEU A 149 9.17 3.02 20.81
N MET A 150 9.49 2.08 19.93
CA MET A 150 10.16 2.35 18.66
C MET A 150 9.51 1.50 17.56
N PHE A 151 9.16 2.12 16.44
CA PHE A 151 8.61 1.46 15.27
C PHE A 151 9.02 2.22 14.00
N ASN A 152 8.79 1.64 12.83
CA ASN A 152 9.17 2.24 11.55
C ASN A 152 8.38 3.54 11.29
N LEU A 153 9.07 4.68 11.25
CA LEU A 153 8.46 5.98 10.95
C LEU A 153 8.59 6.38 9.48
N GLN A 154 9.37 5.62 8.69
CA GLN A 154 9.65 5.94 7.28
C GLN A 154 8.54 5.47 6.34
N GLU A 155 7.74 4.49 6.77
CA GLU A 155 6.68 3.92 5.96
C GLU A 155 5.29 4.21 6.53
N PRO A 156 4.39 4.84 5.76
CA PRO A 156 3.07 5.24 6.23
C PRO A 156 2.21 4.06 6.68
N TYR A 157 2.46 2.85 6.19
CA TYR A 157 1.79 1.63 6.66
C TYR A 157 1.86 1.47 8.19
N PHE A 158 2.98 1.85 8.81
CA PHE A 158 3.21 1.72 10.25
C PHE A 158 2.69 2.90 11.07
N THR A 159 2.63 4.10 10.49
CA THR A 159 2.14 5.32 11.18
C THR A 159 0.64 5.54 10.97
N TRP A 160 0.07 4.99 9.90
CA TRP A 160 -1.34 5.09 9.57
C TRP A 160 -2.30 4.68 10.69
N PRO A 161 -2.07 3.62 11.49
CA PRO A 161 -3.01 3.22 12.53
C PRO A 161 -3.36 4.36 13.52
N LEU A 162 -2.37 5.20 13.86
CA LEU A 162 -2.57 6.37 14.72
C LEU A 162 -3.24 7.52 13.96
N ILE A 163 -2.81 7.80 12.72
CA ILE A 163 -3.36 8.88 11.89
C ILE A 163 -4.86 8.64 11.61
N ALA A 164 -5.25 7.39 11.36
CA ALA A 164 -6.63 7.01 11.08
C ALA A 164 -7.51 6.83 12.31
N ALA A 165 -6.93 6.78 13.52
CA ALA A 165 -7.65 6.50 14.76
C ALA A 165 -8.83 7.48 14.97
N ASP A 166 -8.56 8.79 14.91
CA ASP A 166 -9.53 9.86 15.17
C ASP A 166 -10.28 10.34 13.90
N GLY A 167 -10.16 9.60 12.78
CA GLY A 167 -10.99 9.83 11.60
C GLY A 167 -10.27 10.01 10.28
N GLY A 168 -8.93 9.90 10.21
CA GLY A 168 -8.24 9.80 8.93
C GLY A 168 -8.68 8.56 8.14
N TYR A 169 -8.82 8.68 6.82
CA TYR A 169 -9.12 7.58 5.90
C TYR A 169 -8.45 7.84 4.54
N ALA A 170 -8.17 6.80 3.76
CA ALA A 170 -7.58 6.96 2.43
C ALA A 170 -8.61 7.51 1.44
N PHE A 171 -9.62 6.70 1.13
CA PHE A 171 -10.73 7.04 0.25
C PHE A 171 -12.02 6.61 0.92
N LYS A 172 -13.06 7.43 0.84
CA LYS A 172 -14.34 7.11 1.44
C LYS A 172 -14.91 5.84 0.83
N TYR A 173 -15.31 4.87 1.65
CA TYR A 173 -15.94 3.63 1.20
C TYR A 173 -17.43 3.64 1.53
N GLU A 174 -18.29 3.66 0.51
CA GLU A 174 -19.74 3.64 0.65
C GLU A 174 -20.38 2.76 -0.43
N ASN A 175 -21.43 2.01 -0.06
CA ASN A 175 -22.19 1.15 -0.98
C ASN A 175 -21.34 0.19 -1.83
N GLY A 176 -20.26 -0.33 -1.26
CA GLY A 176 -19.38 -1.30 -1.94
C GLY A 176 -18.34 -0.67 -2.86
N LYS A 177 -18.18 0.66 -2.88
CA LYS A 177 -17.27 1.38 -3.77
C LYS A 177 -16.46 2.43 -3.02
N TYR A 178 -15.23 2.65 -3.47
CA TYR A 178 -14.40 3.77 -3.01
C TYR A 178 -14.74 5.03 -3.83
N ASP A 179 -15.05 6.13 -3.16
CA ASP A 179 -15.11 7.45 -3.78
C ASP A 179 -13.72 8.06 -3.80
N ILE A 180 -13.11 8.05 -4.99
CA ILE A 180 -11.77 8.60 -5.19
C ILE A 180 -11.72 10.12 -4.95
N LYS A 181 -12.85 10.83 -5.08
CA LYS A 181 -12.92 12.28 -4.89
C LYS A 181 -12.96 12.69 -3.42
N ASP A 182 -13.31 11.76 -2.52
CA ASP A 182 -13.35 11.99 -1.08
C ASP A 182 -12.13 11.30 -0.43
N VAL A 183 -11.04 12.06 -0.33
CA VAL A 183 -9.80 11.67 0.32
C VAL A 183 -9.77 12.27 1.73
N GLY A 184 -9.47 11.44 2.73
CA GLY A 184 -9.58 11.79 4.15
C GLY A 184 -8.25 12.04 4.85
N VAL A 185 -7.20 12.47 4.15
CA VAL A 185 -5.85 12.61 4.74
C VAL A 185 -5.61 13.95 5.43
N ASP A 186 -6.38 15.00 5.10
CA ASP A 186 -6.26 16.36 5.68
C ASP A 186 -7.43 16.73 6.61
N ASN A 187 -8.18 15.74 7.10
CA ASN A 187 -9.26 16.00 8.05
C ASN A 187 -8.75 16.20 9.49
N ALA A 188 -9.62 16.69 10.38
CA ALA A 188 -9.25 17.00 11.76
C ALA A 188 -8.70 15.79 12.53
N GLY A 189 -9.19 14.58 12.24
CA GLY A 189 -8.72 13.34 12.85
C GLY A 189 -7.30 12.96 12.41
N ALA A 190 -7.04 13.01 11.11
CA ALA A 190 -5.72 12.77 10.54
C ALA A 190 -4.68 13.76 11.09
N LYS A 191 -5.05 15.04 11.16
CA LYS A 191 -4.24 16.10 11.78
C LYS A 191 -3.95 15.83 13.25
N ALA A 192 -4.95 15.40 14.03
CA ALA A 192 -4.76 15.09 15.44
C ALA A 192 -3.77 13.93 15.64
N GLY A 193 -3.92 12.84 14.88
CA GLY A 193 -3.03 11.68 14.95
C GLY A 193 -1.59 12.02 14.54
N LEU A 194 -1.40 12.70 13.41
CA LEU A 194 -0.05 13.09 12.96
C LEU A 194 0.58 14.15 13.88
N THR A 195 -0.20 15.07 14.44
CA THR A 195 0.30 16.03 15.43
C THR A 195 0.81 15.30 16.68
N PHE A 196 0.06 14.34 17.20
CA PHE A 196 0.50 13.55 18.34
C PHE A 196 1.80 12.80 18.04
N LEU A 197 1.93 12.20 16.85
CA LEU A 197 3.17 11.55 16.42
C LEU A 197 4.36 12.52 16.39
N VAL A 198 4.17 13.70 15.79
CA VAL A 198 5.20 14.75 15.72
C VAL A 198 5.57 15.25 17.13
N ASP A 199 4.62 15.35 18.04
CA ASP A 199 4.88 15.76 19.42
C ASP A 199 5.69 14.72 20.20
N LEU A 200 5.47 13.42 19.97
CA LEU A 200 6.35 12.37 20.52
C LEU A 200 7.80 12.55 20.06
N ILE A 201 8.02 12.93 18.81
CA ILE A 201 9.35 13.18 18.24
C ILE A 201 9.97 14.45 18.83
N LYS A 202 9.23 15.57 18.84
CA LYS A 202 9.69 16.85 19.39
C LYS A 202 10.10 16.72 20.86
N ASN A 203 9.31 15.98 21.63
CA ASN A 203 9.55 15.71 23.05
C ASN A 203 10.58 14.59 23.31
N LYS A 204 11.27 14.10 22.28
CA LYS A 204 12.35 13.10 22.37
C LYS A 204 11.92 11.73 22.90
N HIS A 205 10.63 11.41 22.78
CA HIS A 205 10.11 10.06 23.03
C HIS A 205 10.48 9.10 21.90
N MET A 206 10.47 9.59 20.65
CA MET A 206 10.92 8.85 19.46
C MET A 206 11.90 9.68 18.62
N ASN A 207 12.62 9.03 17.71
CA ASN A 207 13.49 9.68 16.73
C ASN A 207 12.90 9.54 15.33
N ALA A 208 12.78 10.66 14.60
CA ALA A 208 12.26 10.72 13.23
C ALA A 208 13.01 9.83 12.24
N ASP A 209 14.30 9.53 12.49
CA ASP A 209 15.14 8.69 11.62
C ASP A 209 14.92 7.18 11.84
N THR A 210 14.03 6.79 12.78
CA THR A 210 13.78 5.38 13.08
C THR A 210 13.12 4.70 11.88
N ASP A 211 13.81 3.74 11.30
CA ASP A 211 13.30 2.86 10.25
C ASP A 211 12.94 1.46 10.80
N TYR A 212 12.56 0.55 9.90
CA TYR A 212 12.22 -0.82 10.25
C TYR A 212 13.36 -1.54 10.99
N SER A 213 14.56 -1.51 10.41
CA SER A 213 15.73 -2.24 10.92
C SER A 213 16.18 -1.71 12.28
N ILE A 214 16.16 -0.38 12.47
CA ILE A 214 16.51 0.26 13.74
C ILE A 214 15.51 -0.15 14.82
N ALA A 215 14.20 -0.08 14.55
CA ALA A 215 13.17 -0.45 15.51
C ALA A 215 13.21 -1.94 15.87
N GLU A 216 13.35 -2.82 14.88
CA GLU A 216 13.45 -4.26 15.07
C GLU A 216 14.69 -4.61 15.92
N ALA A 217 15.86 -4.07 15.57
CA ALA A 217 17.08 -4.32 16.30
C ALA A 217 16.99 -3.85 17.77
N ALA A 218 16.42 -2.66 18.00
CA ALA A 218 16.25 -2.12 19.36
C ALA A 218 15.30 -2.98 20.20
N PHE A 219 14.18 -3.45 19.64
CA PHE A 219 13.25 -4.31 20.37
C PHE A 219 13.85 -5.69 20.66
N ASN A 220 14.48 -6.30 19.65
CA ASN A 220 15.09 -7.64 19.78
C ASN A 220 16.30 -7.66 20.72
N LYS A 221 16.94 -6.50 20.96
CA LYS A 221 17.98 -6.34 21.99
C LYS A 221 17.42 -5.94 23.37
N GLY A 222 16.11 -5.77 23.49
CA GLY A 222 15.44 -5.33 24.72
C GLY A 222 15.81 -3.90 25.12
N GLU A 223 16.09 -3.02 24.15
CA GLU A 223 16.41 -1.60 24.36
C GLU A 223 15.14 -0.73 24.43
N THR A 224 14.09 -1.11 23.70
CA THR A 224 12.74 -0.52 23.77
C THR A 224 11.75 -1.52 24.38
N ALA A 225 10.78 -1.03 25.15
CA ALA A 225 9.76 -1.87 25.78
C ALA A 225 8.68 -2.35 24.80
N MET A 226 8.43 -1.59 23.73
CA MET A 226 7.42 -1.90 22.73
C MET A 226 7.89 -1.59 21.31
N THR A 227 7.27 -2.27 20.35
CA THR A 227 7.33 -1.97 18.92
C THR A 227 5.97 -2.21 18.26
N ILE A 228 5.76 -1.67 17.07
CA ILE A 228 4.58 -1.94 16.24
C ILE A 228 5.08 -2.65 14.99
N ASN A 229 4.61 -3.88 14.80
CA ASN A 229 5.00 -4.70 13.65
C ASN A 229 3.93 -5.73 13.32
N GLY A 230 4.11 -6.44 12.20
CA GLY A 230 3.22 -7.51 11.77
C GLY A 230 3.74 -8.91 12.12
N PRO A 231 2.97 -9.96 11.76
CA PRO A 231 3.31 -11.35 12.03
C PRO A 231 4.69 -11.79 11.53
N TRP A 232 5.13 -11.26 10.39
CA TRP A 232 6.40 -11.61 9.76
C TRP A 232 7.64 -11.33 10.63
N ALA A 233 7.53 -10.43 11.63
CA ALA A 233 8.63 -10.10 12.53
C ALA A 233 8.79 -11.08 13.71
N TRP A 234 7.79 -11.93 13.98
CA TRP A 234 7.75 -12.76 15.18
C TRP A 234 8.89 -13.77 15.26
N SER A 235 9.28 -14.41 14.15
CA SER A 235 10.37 -15.41 14.17
C SER A 235 11.73 -14.79 14.54
N ASN A 236 11.96 -13.53 14.16
CA ASN A 236 13.16 -12.78 14.56
C ASN A 236 13.14 -12.50 16.08
N ILE A 237 11.98 -12.18 16.64
CA ILE A 237 11.82 -11.97 18.09
C ILE A 237 11.98 -13.30 18.84
N ASP A 238 11.39 -14.39 18.35
CA ASP A 238 11.54 -15.74 18.90
C ASP A 238 13.03 -16.12 18.99
N THR A 239 13.81 -15.82 17.94
CA THR A 239 15.26 -16.05 17.89
C THR A 239 16.04 -15.18 18.90
N SER A 240 15.58 -13.95 19.15
CA SER A 240 16.21 -13.02 20.09
C SER A 240 16.05 -13.42 21.57
N LYS A 241 15.10 -14.33 21.87
CA LYS A 241 14.73 -14.78 23.22
C LYS A 241 14.14 -13.69 24.12
N VAL A 242 13.73 -12.56 23.56
CA VAL A 242 12.91 -11.57 24.29
C VAL A 242 11.58 -12.22 24.66
N ASN A 243 11.21 -12.18 25.94
CA ASN A 243 9.89 -12.61 26.40
C ASN A 243 8.83 -11.58 25.99
N TYR A 244 8.20 -11.79 24.84
CA TYR A 244 7.28 -10.82 24.27
C TYR A 244 5.82 -11.27 24.32
N GLY A 245 4.92 -10.29 24.19
CA GLY A 245 3.52 -10.49 23.89
C GLY A 245 3.11 -9.67 22.68
N VAL A 246 2.00 -10.08 22.06
CA VAL A 246 1.33 -9.36 20.98
C VAL A 246 -0.06 -9.01 21.47
N THR A 247 -0.49 -7.77 21.27
CA THR A 247 -1.77 -7.26 21.76
C THR A 247 -2.36 -6.21 20.81
N VAL A 248 -3.60 -5.83 21.08
CA VAL A 248 -4.30 -4.70 20.45
C VAL A 248 -3.47 -3.42 20.52
N LEU A 249 -3.47 -2.67 19.42
CA LEU A 249 -2.85 -1.34 19.32
C LEU A 249 -3.51 -0.34 20.30
N PRO A 250 -2.76 0.63 20.85
CA PRO A 250 -3.33 1.61 21.77
C PRO A 250 -4.44 2.44 21.12
N THR A 251 -5.43 2.87 21.90
CA THR A 251 -6.44 3.82 21.46
C THR A 251 -5.88 5.24 21.44
N PHE A 252 -6.36 6.10 20.55
CA PHE A 252 -6.07 7.54 20.54
C PHE A 252 -7.38 8.30 20.66
N LYS A 253 -7.48 9.23 21.62
CA LYS A 253 -8.72 9.96 21.94
C LYS A 253 -9.93 9.04 22.17
N GLY A 254 -9.68 7.87 22.78
CA GLY A 254 -10.69 6.85 23.04
C GLY A 254 -11.13 6.04 21.80
N GLN A 255 -10.59 6.33 20.61
CA GLN A 255 -10.84 5.58 19.38
C GLN A 255 -9.76 4.52 19.17
N PRO A 256 -10.11 3.32 18.65
CA PRO A 256 -9.11 2.32 18.32
C PRO A 256 -8.17 2.84 17.22
N SER A 257 -6.89 2.46 17.29
CA SER A 257 -6.01 2.58 16.12
C SER A 257 -6.58 1.75 14.97
N LYS A 258 -6.52 2.27 13.75
CA LYS A 258 -7.07 1.61 12.56
C LYS A 258 -5.95 1.16 11.62
N PRO A 259 -5.31 0.00 11.88
CA PRO A 259 -4.31 -0.50 10.95
C PRO A 259 -4.94 -0.85 9.61
N PHE A 260 -4.16 -0.69 8.55
CA PHE A 260 -4.54 -1.23 7.27
C PHE A 260 -4.46 -2.76 7.30
N VAL A 261 -5.55 -3.40 6.89
CA VAL A 261 -5.64 -4.86 6.74
C VAL A 261 -5.20 -5.21 5.33
N GLY A 262 -4.10 -5.95 5.25
CA GLY A 262 -3.58 -6.48 4.01
C GLY A 262 -4.03 -7.90 3.78
N VAL A 263 -4.38 -8.22 2.55
CA VAL A 263 -4.43 -9.60 2.07
C VAL A 263 -3.19 -9.82 1.21
N LEU A 264 -2.18 -10.51 1.74
CA LEU A 264 -1.07 -11.02 0.95
C LEU A 264 -1.65 -11.91 -0.14
N SER A 265 -1.30 -11.63 -1.38
CA SER A 265 -1.90 -12.24 -2.56
C SER A 265 -0.83 -12.65 -3.56
N ALA A 266 -1.09 -13.72 -4.31
CA ALA A 266 -0.22 -14.22 -5.38
C ALA A 266 -0.87 -13.99 -6.75
N GLY A 267 -0.28 -13.12 -7.56
CA GLY A 267 -0.73 -12.81 -8.91
C GLY A 267 0.08 -13.55 -9.95
N ILE A 268 -0.56 -13.93 -11.04
CA ILE A 268 0.11 -14.55 -12.19
C ILE A 268 0.34 -13.47 -13.24
N ASN A 269 1.59 -13.32 -13.70
CA ASN A 269 1.95 -12.35 -14.73
C ASN A 269 1.19 -12.67 -16.04
N ALA A 270 0.52 -11.66 -16.62
CA ALA A 270 -0.22 -11.80 -17.86
C ALA A 270 0.65 -12.26 -19.04
N ALA A 271 1.95 -11.90 -19.04
CA ALA A 271 2.91 -12.30 -20.07
C ALA A 271 3.52 -13.70 -19.83
N SER A 272 3.32 -14.33 -18.67
CA SER A 272 3.93 -15.65 -18.37
C SER A 272 3.44 -16.72 -19.36
N PRO A 273 4.32 -17.52 -19.98
CA PRO A 273 3.93 -18.71 -20.74
C PRO A 273 3.52 -19.89 -19.83
N ASN A 274 3.74 -19.79 -18.51
CA ASN A 274 3.63 -20.87 -17.55
C ASN A 274 2.38 -20.78 -16.66
N LYS A 275 1.30 -20.12 -17.12
CA LYS A 275 0.12 -19.81 -16.28
C LYS A 275 -0.51 -21.04 -15.62
N GLU A 276 -0.61 -22.15 -16.35
CA GLU A 276 -1.15 -23.40 -15.79
C GLU A 276 -0.21 -24.04 -14.75
N LEU A 277 1.11 -23.95 -14.94
CA LEU A 277 2.08 -24.40 -13.94
C LEU A 277 2.03 -23.53 -12.69
N ALA A 278 1.86 -22.22 -12.86
CA ALA A 278 1.71 -21.28 -11.75
C ALA A 278 0.41 -21.56 -10.96
N LYS A 279 -0.71 -21.80 -11.67
CA LYS A 279 -1.97 -22.23 -11.07
C LYS A 279 -1.81 -23.52 -10.26
N GLU A 280 -1.20 -24.55 -10.85
CA GLU A 280 -0.96 -25.84 -10.18
C GLU A 280 -0.11 -25.66 -8.91
N PHE A 281 0.99 -24.91 -9.00
CA PHE A 281 1.82 -24.60 -7.84
C PHE A 281 1.03 -23.88 -6.73
N LEU A 282 0.25 -22.86 -7.08
CA LEU A 282 -0.50 -22.07 -6.11
C LEU A 282 -1.63 -22.88 -5.45
N GLU A 283 -2.43 -23.60 -6.23
CA GLU A 283 -3.61 -24.32 -5.73
C GLU A 283 -3.25 -25.62 -4.99
N ASN A 284 -2.28 -26.39 -5.50
CA ASN A 284 -2.05 -27.76 -5.05
C ASN A 284 -0.75 -27.95 -4.25
N TYR A 285 0.11 -26.94 -4.17
CA TYR A 285 1.33 -27.01 -3.38
C TYR A 285 1.37 -25.91 -2.31
N LEU A 286 1.17 -24.65 -2.68
CA LEU A 286 1.23 -23.55 -1.72
C LEU A 286 -0.02 -23.47 -0.84
N LEU A 287 -1.22 -23.39 -1.42
CA LEU A 287 -2.50 -23.29 -0.69
C LEU A 287 -2.98 -24.64 -0.15
N THR A 288 -2.06 -25.33 0.49
CA THR A 288 -2.26 -26.56 1.27
C THR A 288 -1.77 -26.31 2.70
N ASP A 289 -2.21 -27.14 3.64
CA ASP A 289 -1.76 -27.00 5.03
C ASP A 289 -0.24 -27.13 5.12
N GLU A 290 0.37 -28.09 4.41
CA GLU A 290 1.82 -28.29 4.41
C GLU A 290 2.59 -27.13 3.74
N GLY A 291 2.04 -26.58 2.65
CA GLY A 291 2.66 -25.46 1.94
C GLY A 291 2.67 -24.19 2.77
N LEU A 292 1.53 -23.84 3.36
CA LEU A 292 1.42 -22.68 4.24
C LEU A 292 2.21 -22.87 5.54
N GLU A 293 2.27 -24.09 6.08
CA GLU A 293 3.10 -24.39 7.26
C GLU A 293 4.59 -24.18 6.98
N ALA A 294 5.08 -24.62 5.82
CA ALA A 294 6.48 -24.42 5.43
C ALA A 294 6.87 -22.93 5.38
N VAL A 295 6.01 -22.09 4.79
CA VAL A 295 6.22 -20.63 4.74
C VAL A 295 6.11 -20.01 6.13
N ASN A 296 5.08 -20.37 6.90
CA ASN A 296 4.81 -19.82 8.22
C ASN A 296 5.91 -20.14 9.25
N LYS A 297 6.57 -21.30 9.13
CA LYS A 297 7.71 -21.69 9.98
C LYS A 297 8.96 -20.85 9.75
N ASP A 298 9.17 -20.35 8.53
CA ASP A 298 10.28 -19.44 8.22
C ASP A 298 9.97 -18.04 8.78
N LYS A 299 8.86 -17.45 8.34
CA LYS A 299 8.30 -16.22 8.91
C LYS A 299 6.78 -16.32 8.98
N PRO A 300 6.17 -16.02 10.14
CA PRO A 300 4.73 -16.18 10.29
C PRO A 300 3.93 -15.34 9.31
N LEU A 301 2.95 -15.98 8.67
CA LEU A 301 2.07 -15.36 7.66
C LEU A 301 0.99 -14.48 8.29
N GLY A 302 0.70 -14.66 9.59
CA GLY A 302 -0.46 -14.07 10.24
C GLY A 302 -1.65 -15.02 10.20
N ALA A 303 -2.85 -14.47 10.02
CA ALA A 303 -4.06 -15.28 9.84
C ALA A 303 -4.14 -15.71 8.37
N VAL A 304 -4.19 -16.99 8.07
CA VAL A 304 -4.16 -17.47 6.67
C VAL A 304 -5.55 -17.49 6.05
N ALA A 305 -5.62 -17.37 4.72
CA ALA A 305 -6.90 -17.40 4.00
C ALA A 305 -7.50 -18.82 3.92
N LEU A 306 -6.65 -19.86 3.98
CA LEU A 306 -7.05 -21.27 3.93
C LEU A 306 -7.66 -21.71 5.26
N LYS A 307 -8.94 -22.10 5.25
CA LYS A 307 -9.71 -22.39 6.48
C LYS A 307 -9.11 -23.51 7.31
N SER A 308 -8.65 -24.60 6.68
CA SER A 308 -8.11 -25.77 7.38
C SER A 308 -6.90 -25.41 8.24
N TYR A 309 -5.93 -24.70 7.66
CA TYR A 309 -4.73 -24.28 8.39
C TYR A 309 -4.99 -23.13 9.36
N GLU A 310 -5.93 -22.23 9.05
CA GLU A 310 -6.31 -21.14 9.98
C GLU A 310 -6.90 -21.67 11.29
N GLU A 311 -7.67 -22.77 11.27
CA GLU A 311 -8.19 -23.40 12.49
C GLU A 311 -7.08 -23.89 13.43
N GLU A 312 -5.92 -24.26 12.90
CA GLU A 312 -4.75 -24.62 13.69
C GLU A 312 -4.05 -23.38 14.26
N LEU A 313 -3.86 -22.37 13.41
CA LEU A 313 -3.19 -21.12 13.73
C LEU A 313 -3.95 -20.26 14.75
N ALA A 314 -5.30 -20.25 14.71
CA ALA A 314 -6.14 -19.46 15.59
C ALA A 314 -6.00 -19.78 17.09
N LYS A 315 -5.31 -20.87 17.45
CA LYS A 315 -4.96 -21.22 18.84
C LYS A 315 -3.85 -20.34 19.42
N ASP A 316 -3.08 -19.65 18.57
CA ASP A 316 -2.03 -18.75 18.99
C ASP A 316 -2.61 -17.38 19.41
N PRO A 317 -2.40 -16.92 20.66
CA PRO A 317 -2.89 -15.61 21.09
C PRO A 317 -2.33 -14.44 20.27
N ARG A 318 -1.16 -14.61 19.61
CA ARG A 318 -0.59 -13.61 18.71
C ARG A 318 -1.48 -13.40 17.47
N ILE A 319 -2.05 -14.49 16.94
CA ILE A 319 -2.94 -14.46 15.77
C ILE A 319 -4.31 -13.89 16.15
N ALA A 320 -4.83 -14.23 17.34
CA ALA A 320 -6.04 -13.61 17.87
C ALA A 320 -5.90 -12.08 18.00
N ALA A 321 -4.76 -11.59 18.49
CA ALA A 321 -4.48 -10.15 18.55
C ALA A 321 -4.38 -9.50 17.16
N THR A 322 -3.76 -10.17 16.18
CA THR A 322 -3.74 -9.71 14.78
C THR A 322 -5.15 -9.58 14.22
N MET A 323 -6.01 -10.58 14.42
CA MET A 323 -7.39 -10.55 13.94
C MET A 323 -8.21 -9.46 14.64
N GLU A 324 -8.05 -9.27 15.95
CA GLU A 324 -8.75 -8.20 16.66
C GLU A 324 -8.32 -6.81 16.14
N ASN A 325 -7.03 -6.61 15.87
CA ASN A 325 -6.54 -5.38 15.24
C ASN A 325 -7.07 -5.23 13.81
N ALA A 326 -7.17 -6.33 13.03
CA ALA A 326 -7.73 -6.30 11.69
C ALA A 326 -9.21 -5.89 11.69
N GLN A 327 -10.01 -6.41 12.63
CA GLN A 327 -11.43 -6.04 12.79
C GLN A 327 -11.64 -4.57 13.17
N LYS A 328 -10.68 -3.98 13.88
CA LYS A 328 -10.66 -2.55 14.24
C LYS A 328 -10.04 -1.67 13.16
N GLY A 329 -9.37 -2.29 12.19
CA GLY A 329 -8.70 -1.67 11.07
C GLY A 329 -9.63 -1.42 9.89
N GLU A 330 -9.01 -1.11 8.75
CA GLU A 330 -9.70 -0.92 7.48
C GLU A 330 -9.02 -1.79 6.42
N ILE A 331 -9.80 -2.50 5.60
CA ILE A 331 -9.27 -3.22 4.43
C ILE A 331 -8.61 -2.20 3.52
N MET A 332 -7.36 -2.45 3.12
CA MET A 332 -6.70 -1.57 2.16
C MET A 332 -7.53 -1.49 0.87
N PRO A 333 -7.79 -0.28 0.35
CA PRO A 333 -8.39 -0.18 -0.97
C PRO A 333 -7.53 -0.90 -2.00
N ASN A 334 -8.14 -1.61 -2.95
CA ASN A 334 -7.42 -2.20 -4.08
C ASN A 334 -7.54 -1.35 -5.34
N ILE A 335 -7.94 -0.09 -5.20
CA ILE A 335 -8.04 0.82 -6.33
C ILE A 335 -6.65 1.28 -6.78
N PRO A 336 -6.41 1.51 -8.09
CA PRO A 336 -5.11 1.93 -8.62
C PRO A 336 -4.51 3.19 -7.94
N GLN A 337 -5.38 4.07 -7.44
CA GLN A 337 -5.03 5.32 -6.78
C GLN A 337 -4.31 5.13 -5.43
N MET A 338 -4.26 3.91 -4.88
CA MET A 338 -3.49 3.65 -3.65
C MET A 338 -2.00 3.92 -3.79
N SER A 339 -1.43 3.76 -4.99
CA SER A 339 -0.04 4.13 -5.26
C SER A 339 0.23 5.60 -4.97
N ALA A 340 -0.67 6.49 -5.40
CA ALA A 340 -0.62 7.92 -5.15
C ALA A 340 -0.83 8.26 -3.67
N PHE A 341 -1.81 7.62 -3.02
CA PHE A 341 -2.04 7.76 -1.58
C PHE A 341 -0.78 7.43 -0.78
N TRP A 342 -0.15 6.29 -1.05
CA TRP A 342 1.05 5.87 -0.32
C TRP A 342 2.21 6.86 -0.49
N TYR A 343 2.44 7.32 -1.72
CA TYR A 343 3.48 8.31 -2.00
C TYR A 343 3.23 9.64 -1.27
N ALA A 344 2.00 10.15 -1.35
CA ALA A 344 1.60 11.41 -0.75
C ALA A 344 1.71 11.37 0.78
N VAL A 345 1.18 10.33 1.43
CA VAL A 345 1.21 10.18 2.89
C VAL A 345 2.62 9.92 3.39
N ARG A 346 3.43 9.11 2.68
CA ARG A 346 4.86 8.90 3.03
C ARG A 346 5.59 10.24 3.07
N THR A 347 5.43 11.06 2.05
CA THR A 347 6.08 12.38 1.96
C THR A 347 5.63 13.30 3.09
N ALA A 348 4.32 13.36 3.37
CA ALA A 348 3.77 14.19 4.43
C ALA A 348 4.26 13.80 5.82
N VAL A 349 4.24 12.49 6.14
CA VAL A 349 4.71 11.99 7.44
C VAL A 349 6.19 12.31 7.63
N ILE A 350 7.04 12.05 6.64
CA ILE A 350 8.49 12.34 6.72
C ILE A 350 8.75 13.85 6.87
N ASN A 351 8.08 14.71 6.09
CA ASN A 351 8.27 16.15 6.17
C ASN A 351 7.78 16.74 7.50
N ALA A 352 6.66 16.25 8.03
CA ALA A 352 6.15 16.66 9.34
C ALA A 352 7.05 16.15 10.49
N ALA A 353 7.48 14.88 10.46
CA ALA A 353 8.35 14.27 11.46
C ALA A 353 9.72 14.96 11.55
N SER A 354 10.28 15.35 10.40
CA SER A 354 11.55 16.07 10.30
C SER A 354 11.44 17.58 10.59
N GLY A 355 10.22 18.12 10.68
CA GLY A 355 9.96 19.54 10.87
C GLY A 355 10.19 20.41 9.63
N ARG A 356 10.33 19.81 8.43
CA ARG A 356 10.42 20.54 7.16
C ARG A 356 9.10 21.23 6.79
N GLN A 357 7.98 20.65 7.22
CA GLN A 357 6.64 21.22 7.07
C GLN A 357 5.89 21.12 8.40
N THR A 358 4.94 22.02 8.61
CA THR A 358 3.94 21.81 9.67
C THR A 358 3.02 20.63 9.30
N VAL A 359 2.31 20.08 10.29
CA VAL A 359 1.34 18.99 10.06
C VAL A 359 0.24 19.43 9.09
N ASP A 360 -0.27 20.66 9.26
CA ASP A 360 -1.30 21.22 8.39
C ASP A 360 -0.82 21.36 6.94
N GLU A 361 0.38 21.88 6.71
CA GLU A 361 0.95 22.01 5.36
C GLU A 361 1.20 20.64 4.73
N ALA A 362 1.80 19.71 5.48
CA ALA A 362 2.15 18.39 4.98
C ALA A 362 0.92 17.58 4.56
N LEU A 363 -0.15 17.57 5.36
CA LEU A 363 -1.37 16.82 5.05
C LEU A 363 -2.18 17.49 3.94
N LYS A 364 -2.21 18.83 3.89
CA LYS A 364 -2.82 19.58 2.79
C LYS A 364 -2.12 19.31 1.45
N ASP A 365 -0.79 19.24 1.45
CA ASP A 365 -0.01 18.88 0.27
C ASP A 365 -0.27 17.42 -0.11
N ALA A 366 -0.36 16.49 0.84
CA ALA A 366 -0.71 15.10 0.54
C ALA A 366 -2.08 14.95 -0.10
N GLN A 367 -3.09 15.66 0.41
CA GLN A 367 -4.43 15.71 -0.18
C GLN A 367 -4.38 16.20 -1.63
N THR A 368 -3.64 17.28 -1.88
CA THR A 368 -3.52 17.89 -3.21
C THR A 368 -2.72 16.99 -4.17
N ASN A 369 -1.64 16.38 -3.71
CA ASN A 369 -0.80 15.49 -4.51
C ASN A 369 -1.51 14.18 -4.86
N ALA A 370 -2.29 13.61 -3.94
CA ALA A 370 -3.14 12.47 -4.22
C ALA A 370 -4.15 12.79 -5.33
N ALA A 371 -4.82 13.96 -5.24
CA ALA A 371 -5.75 14.43 -6.27
C ALA A 371 -5.05 14.68 -7.63
N ALA A 372 -3.82 15.19 -7.63
CA ALA A 372 -3.07 15.45 -8.85
C ALA A 372 -2.69 14.16 -9.59
N HIS A 373 -2.20 13.13 -8.88
CA HIS A 373 -1.93 11.82 -9.48
C HIS A 373 -3.21 11.12 -9.96
N MET A 374 -4.35 11.36 -9.33
CA MET A 374 -5.62 10.87 -9.84
C MET A 374 -6.02 11.53 -11.17
N LEU A 375 -5.84 12.85 -11.28
CA LEU A 375 -6.05 13.57 -12.52
C LEU A 375 -5.11 13.06 -13.61
N GLU A 376 -3.84 12.82 -13.28
CA GLU A 376 -2.86 12.19 -14.17
C GLU A 376 -3.36 10.83 -14.70
N SER A 377 -3.80 9.93 -13.80
CA SER A 377 -4.30 8.61 -14.17
C SER A 377 -5.53 8.69 -15.07
N LYS A 378 -6.44 9.62 -14.78
CA LYS A 378 -7.65 9.86 -15.58
C LYS A 378 -7.33 10.45 -16.95
N LEU A 379 -6.36 11.35 -17.03
CA LEU A 379 -5.89 11.91 -18.30
C LEU A 379 -5.24 10.85 -19.17
N ILE A 380 -4.35 10.01 -18.61
CA ILE A 380 -3.75 8.88 -19.33
C ILE A 380 -4.87 7.97 -19.86
N GLN A 381 -5.84 7.62 -19.00
CA GLN A 381 -6.97 6.79 -19.41
C GLN A 381 -7.82 7.42 -20.52
N HIS A 382 -8.14 8.72 -20.40
CA HIS A 382 -8.92 9.46 -21.40
C HIS A 382 -8.18 9.51 -22.73
N ILE A 383 -6.89 9.86 -22.71
CA ILE A 383 -6.05 9.94 -23.91
C ILE A 383 -5.97 8.59 -24.61
N ALA A 384 -5.68 7.52 -23.87
CA ALA A 384 -5.63 6.19 -24.43
C ALA A 384 -6.97 5.78 -25.06
N THR A 385 -8.08 6.06 -24.37
CA THR A 385 -9.42 5.68 -24.84
C THR A 385 -9.86 6.48 -26.07
N GLN A 386 -9.58 7.78 -26.11
CA GLN A 386 -10.06 8.66 -27.18
C GLN A 386 -9.13 8.68 -28.40
N TYR A 387 -7.82 8.51 -28.19
CA TYR A 387 -6.82 8.76 -29.22
C TYR A 387 -5.94 7.55 -29.56
N LEU A 388 -6.00 6.46 -28.76
CA LEU A 388 -5.20 5.25 -28.96
C LEU A 388 -6.05 3.97 -28.96
N ASP A 389 -7.36 4.06 -29.25
CA ASP A 389 -8.29 2.91 -29.28
C ASP A 389 -8.31 2.06 -27.98
N GLY A 390 -7.98 2.68 -26.84
CA GLY A 390 -7.87 2.02 -25.54
C GLY A 390 -6.54 1.33 -25.27
N ASP A 391 -5.56 1.46 -26.17
CA ASP A 391 -4.19 1.00 -25.98
C ASP A 391 -3.42 1.98 -25.07
N HIS A 392 -2.84 1.46 -23.99
CA HIS A 392 -2.05 2.23 -23.02
C HIS A 392 -0.55 2.03 -23.21
N ASP A 393 -0.12 1.17 -24.15
CA ASP A 393 1.28 0.78 -24.27
C ASP A 393 2.20 1.98 -24.52
N GLY A 394 3.08 2.26 -23.56
CA GLY A 394 4.06 3.33 -23.62
C GLY A 394 3.55 4.74 -23.26
N LEU A 395 2.26 4.90 -22.93
CA LEU A 395 1.72 6.17 -22.45
C LEU A 395 1.99 6.35 -20.94
N ASN A 396 2.71 7.41 -20.58
CA ASN A 396 2.99 7.80 -19.20
C ASN A 396 2.90 9.32 -19.04
N ALA A 397 3.12 9.80 -17.82
CA ALA A 397 2.97 11.22 -17.49
C ALA A 397 3.89 12.15 -18.31
N GLN A 398 5.05 11.66 -18.75
CA GLN A 398 6.05 12.41 -19.49
C GLN A 398 5.96 12.22 -21.01
N THR A 399 5.09 11.34 -21.51
CA THR A 399 4.97 11.06 -22.95
C THR A 399 4.71 12.36 -23.72
N PRO A 400 5.55 12.71 -24.72
CA PRO A 400 5.41 13.94 -25.48
C PRO A 400 4.30 13.77 -26.53
N LEU A 401 3.08 14.19 -26.18
CA LEU A 401 1.85 13.85 -26.90
C LEU A 401 1.82 14.41 -28.32
N PHE A 402 2.29 15.63 -28.53
CA PHE A 402 2.37 16.24 -29.86
C PHE A 402 3.49 15.64 -30.72
N GLU A 403 4.65 15.35 -30.11
CA GLU A 403 5.80 14.82 -30.86
C GLU A 403 5.52 13.41 -31.39
N LEU A 404 4.74 12.64 -30.65
CA LEU A 404 4.32 11.30 -31.02
C LEU A 404 3.01 11.28 -31.83
N ASN A 405 2.46 12.44 -32.19
CA ASN A 405 1.17 12.58 -32.88
C ASN A 405 0.01 11.86 -32.18
N VAL A 406 0.08 11.73 -30.84
CA VAL A 406 -1.01 11.15 -30.03
C VAL A 406 -2.17 12.12 -29.95
N VAL A 407 -1.89 13.43 -29.86
CA VAL A 407 -2.90 14.49 -29.84
C VAL A 407 -2.47 15.59 -30.82
N ASP A 408 -3.46 16.28 -31.39
CA ASP A 408 -3.25 17.42 -32.28
C ASP A 408 -3.79 18.73 -31.67
N SER A 409 -3.66 19.83 -32.41
CA SER A 409 -4.13 21.14 -31.96
C SER A 409 -5.66 21.24 -31.84
N ALA A 410 -6.43 20.38 -32.51
CA ALA A 410 -7.89 20.32 -32.35
C ALA A 410 -8.28 19.56 -31.07
N SER A 411 -7.49 18.55 -30.70
CA SER A 411 -7.66 17.72 -29.50
C SER A 411 -7.47 18.52 -28.19
N ILE A 412 -6.76 19.65 -28.25
CA ILE A 412 -6.54 20.50 -27.07
C ILE A 412 -7.86 20.96 -26.43
N PHE A 413 -8.90 21.27 -27.22
CA PHE A 413 -10.17 21.72 -26.65
C PHE A 413 -10.92 20.60 -25.91
N ASP A 414 -10.85 19.37 -26.42
CA ASP A 414 -11.38 18.19 -25.71
C ASP A 414 -10.64 17.96 -24.39
N LEU A 415 -9.30 18.03 -24.41
CA LEU A 415 -8.49 17.94 -23.20
C LEU A 415 -8.79 19.07 -22.20
N VAL A 416 -9.01 20.31 -22.68
CA VAL A 416 -9.42 21.44 -21.83
C VAL A 416 -10.76 21.15 -21.15
N ASP A 417 -11.74 20.65 -21.89
CA ASP A 417 -13.06 20.35 -21.35
C ASP A 417 -13.02 19.18 -20.36
N PHE A 418 -12.24 18.14 -20.66
CA PHE A 418 -11.95 17.06 -19.74
C PHE A 418 -11.31 17.57 -18.44
N LEU A 419 -10.26 18.40 -18.53
CA LEU A 419 -9.60 18.98 -17.37
C LEU A 419 -10.57 19.82 -16.54
N ARG A 420 -11.38 20.69 -17.17
CA ARG A 420 -12.40 21.49 -16.48
C ARG A 420 -13.41 20.62 -15.75
N GLN A 421 -13.87 19.53 -16.38
CA GLN A 421 -14.84 18.61 -15.80
C GLN A 421 -14.26 17.84 -14.62
N GLU A 422 -13.02 17.37 -14.73
CA GLU A 422 -12.40 16.52 -13.72
C GLU A 422 -11.82 17.30 -12.54
N SER A 423 -11.27 18.50 -12.79
CA SER A 423 -10.61 19.31 -11.74
C SER A 423 -11.45 20.46 -11.20
N HIS A 424 -12.58 20.79 -11.84
CA HIS A 424 -13.44 21.93 -11.53
C HIS A 424 -12.71 23.29 -11.56
N VAL A 425 -11.67 23.41 -12.39
CA VAL A 425 -10.86 24.64 -12.52
C VAL A 425 -11.18 25.35 -13.82
N ALA A 426 -11.33 26.67 -13.76
CA ALA A 426 -11.47 27.49 -14.96
C ALA A 426 -10.12 27.60 -15.70
N ILE A 427 -10.05 27.03 -16.90
CA ILE A 427 -8.91 27.20 -17.81
C ILE A 427 -9.26 28.30 -18.80
N GLY A 428 -8.67 29.48 -18.63
CA GLY A 428 -8.87 30.63 -19.52
C GLY A 428 -8.20 30.44 -20.88
N MET A 429 -8.69 31.15 -21.92
CA MET A 429 -8.13 31.05 -23.28
C MET A 429 -6.62 31.32 -23.37
N HIS A 430 -6.08 32.16 -22.48
CA HIS A 430 -4.65 32.46 -22.43
C HIS A 430 -3.78 31.30 -21.93
N GLU A 431 -4.38 30.30 -21.28
CA GLU A 431 -3.70 29.08 -20.82
C GLU A 431 -3.69 27.98 -21.89
N ILE A 432 -4.46 28.14 -22.97
CA ILE A 432 -4.57 27.17 -24.06
C ILE A 432 -3.40 27.39 -25.03
N HIS A 433 -2.22 26.89 -24.63
CA HIS A 433 -1.00 26.91 -25.42
C HIS A 433 -0.36 25.51 -25.45
N PRO A 434 0.20 25.05 -26.59
CA PRO A 434 0.76 23.69 -26.73
C PRO A 434 1.67 23.23 -25.59
N ALA A 435 2.50 24.13 -25.04
CA ALA A 435 3.38 23.82 -23.91
C ALA A 435 2.64 23.27 -22.67
N ASN A 436 1.44 23.78 -22.37
CA ASN A 436 0.64 23.32 -21.22
C ASN A 436 -0.06 21.96 -21.48
N PHE A 437 -0.08 21.50 -22.73
CA PHE A 437 -0.72 20.27 -23.18
C PHE A 437 0.28 19.28 -23.77
N ALA A 438 1.58 19.55 -23.65
CA ALA A 438 2.65 18.77 -24.28
C ALA A 438 2.79 17.36 -23.71
N SER A 439 2.37 17.18 -22.46
CA SER A 439 2.33 15.90 -21.75
C SER A 439 1.22 15.91 -20.71
N VAL A 440 0.88 14.74 -20.18
CA VAL A 440 -0.06 14.65 -19.05
C VAL A 440 0.47 15.40 -17.84
N GLN A 441 1.77 15.32 -17.56
CA GLN A 441 2.40 16.07 -16.48
C GLN A 441 2.24 17.59 -16.66
N ALA A 442 2.37 18.10 -17.89
CA ALA A 442 2.16 19.53 -18.17
C ALA A 442 0.71 19.95 -17.87
N MET A 443 -0.26 19.12 -18.24
CA MET A 443 -1.69 19.38 -17.96
C MET A 443 -2.01 19.35 -16.47
N VAL A 444 -1.45 18.39 -15.73
CA VAL A 444 -1.59 18.32 -14.27
C VAL A 444 -0.96 19.54 -13.60
N ALA A 445 0.24 19.95 -14.04
CA ALA A 445 0.91 21.14 -13.54
C ALA A 445 0.13 22.43 -13.83
N LEU A 446 -0.52 22.53 -15.00
CA LEU A 446 -1.43 23.63 -15.33
C LEU A 446 -2.57 23.70 -14.31
N VAL A 447 -3.26 22.57 -14.08
CA VAL A 447 -4.38 22.51 -13.14
C VAL A 447 -3.95 22.88 -11.73
N GLN A 448 -2.85 22.32 -11.23
CA GLN A 448 -2.30 22.64 -9.91
C GLN A 448 -1.98 24.13 -9.76
N ARG A 449 -1.34 24.73 -10.78
CA ARG A 449 -1.02 26.17 -10.79
C ARG A 449 -2.28 27.02 -10.70
N LEU A 450 -3.31 26.69 -11.48
CA LEU A 450 -4.58 27.42 -11.48
C LEU A 450 -5.35 27.25 -10.15
N GLN A 451 -5.35 26.06 -9.56
CA GLN A 451 -5.94 25.83 -8.22
C GLN A 451 -5.25 26.66 -7.14
N ALA A 452 -3.92 26.73 -7.17
CA ALA A 452 -3.15 27.55 -6.25
C ALA A 452 -3.47 29.04 -6.39
N GLN A 453 -3.68 29.54 -7.61
CA GLN A 453 -4.07 30.93 -7.86
C GLN A 453 -5.47 31.26 -7.33
N VAL A 454 -6.43 30.33 -7.48
CA VAL A 454 -7.78 30.48 -6.91
C VAL A 454 -7.72 30.50 -5.39
N ALA A 455 -6.96 29.58 -4.78
CA ALA A 455 -6.77 29.53 -3.33
C ALA A 455 -6.06 30.77 -2.76
N ALA A 456 -5.22 31.45 -3.57
CA ALA A 456 -4.52 32.68 -3.20
C ALA A 456 -5.36 33.97 -3.34
N GLY A 457 -6.63 33.88 -3.78
CA GLY A 457 -7.58 35.01 -3.76
C GLY A 457 -7.77 35.78 -5.07
N GLY A 458 -7.78 35.12 -6.23
CA GLY A 458 -8.01 35.76 -7.52
C GLY A 458 -9.48 35.77 -7.98
N VAL A 459 -10.23 36.83 -7.65
CA VAL A 459 -11.38 37.27 -8.46
C VAL A 459 -10.82 37.95 -9.71
N ALA A 460 -10.85 37.29 -10.87
CA ALA A 460 -10.54 37.95 -12.13
C ALA A 460 -11.81 38.65 -12.64
N LEU A 461 -11.77 39.98 -12.58
CA LEU A 461 -12.73 40.92 -13.16
C LEU A 461 -12.97 40.62 -14.66
N GLU A 462 -14.22 40.36 -15.03
CA GLU A 462 -14.67 40.48 -16.42
C GLU A 462 -14.69 41.98 -16.81
N HIS A 463 -13.68 42.43 -17.54
CA HIS A 463 -13.74 43.68 -18.28
C HIS A 463 -14.59 43.49 -19.55
N HIS A 464 -15.90 43.75 -19.46
CA HIS A 464 -16.70 44.04 -20.64
C HIS A 464 -16.41 45.47 -21.12
N HIS A 465 -15.55 45.58 -22.14
CA HIS A 465 -15.56 46.73 -23.04
C HIS A 465 -16.53 46.44 -24.19
N HIS A 466 -17.65 47.16 -24.23
CA HIS A 466 -18.34 47.46 -25.48
C HIS A 466 -18.42 48.98 -25.64
N HIS A 467 -17.67 49.47 -26.63
CA HIS A 467 -17.83 50.79 -27.21
C HIS A 467 -19.10 50.85 -28.07
N HIS A 468 -19.65 52.07 -28.12
CA HIS A 468 -20.77 52.56 -28.94
C HIS A 468 -20.69 52.21 -30.42
#